data_AF-A0A2X2SVJ8-F1
#
_entry.id   AF-A0A2X2SVJ8-F1
#
_cell.length_a   1.000
_cell.length_b   1.000
_cell.length_c   1.000
_cell.angle_alpha   90.00
_cell.angle_beta   90.00
_cell.angle_gamma   90.00
#
_symmetry.space_group_name_H-M   'P 1'
#
loop_
_entity.id
_entity.type
_entity.pdbx_description
1 polymer ?
#
loop_
_entity_poly.entity_id
_entity_poly.type
_entity_poly.pdbx_seq_one_letter_code
_entity_poly.pdbx_strand_id
1 'polypeptide(L)'
;MQNLGVDLETLPAYQSQQLISGTVGLPGGNVALPGNLFFREQADGTYATSPRIEVIPIVEDSFKYGYKYLPLLAQPDAAVHLSINEQLLNSFKQKKNWKLDEISPFESNRDMVACPDIKDLDRSLARLRQSFLLLTIRQ
;
A
#
# COMPACT_ATOMS: atom_id res chain seq x y z
N MET A 1 -20.07 -11.07 -9.59
CA MET A 1 -20.81 -12.15 -8.88
C MET A 1 -19.84 -13.11 -8.21
N GLN A 2 -19.69 -13.09 -6.88
CA GLN A 2 -18.62 -13.87 -6.21
C GLN A 2 -19.02 -14.81 -5.06
N ASN A 3 -20.31 -14.96 -4.74
CA ASN A 3 -20.94 -16.19 -4.19
C ASN A 3 -22.46 -15.97 -4.04
N LEU A 4 -22.85 -14.72 -3.72
CA LEU A 4 -24.22 -14.29 -3.45
C LEU A 4 -24.91 -13.58 -4.64
N GLY A 5 -24.32 -13.62 -5.84
CA GLY A 5 -24.84 -12.92 -7.01
C GLY A 5 -24.73 -11.39 -6.97
N VAL A 6 -24.13 -10.80 -5.93
CA VAL A 6 -23.83 -9.36 -5.85
C VAL A 6 -22.47 -9.08 -6.51
N ASP A 7 -22.38 -7.93 -7.18
CA ASP A 7 -21.13 -7.45 -7.78
C ASP A 7 -20.60 -6.24 -7.01
N LEU A 8 -19.39 -6.39 -6.48
CA LEU A 8 -18.66 -5.33 -5.80
C LEU A 8 -17.44 -5.01 -6.67
N GLU A 9 -17.48 -3.84 -7.30
CA GLU A 9 -16.44 -3.41 -8.25
C GLU A 9 -15.27 -2.81 -7.47
N THR A 10 -14.40 -3.66 -6.92
CA THR A 10 -13.23 -3.26 -6.13
C THR A 10 -11.94 -3.85 -6.70
N LEU A 11 -10.90 -3.03 -6.85
CA LEU A 11 -9.56 -3.51 -7.21
C LEU A 11 -8.60 -3.48 -6.00
N PRO A 12 -7.67 -4.46 -5.91
CA PRO A 12 -6.68 -4.49 -4.84
C PRO A 12 -5.65 -3.36 -4.97
N ALA A 13 -5.18 -2.86 -3.83
CA ALA A 13 -4.10 -1.89 -3.73
C ALA A 13 -3.15 -2.28 -2.58
N TYR A 14 -1.85 -2.12 -2.81
CA TYR A 14 -0.79 -2.41 -1.84
C TYR A 14 0.01 -1.15 -1.55
N GLN A 15 0.40 -0.96 -0.30
CA GLN A 15 1.25 0.15 0.10
C GLN A 15 2.22 -0.34 1.17
N SER A 16 3.50 -0.02 0.99
CA SER A 16 4.54 -0.38 1.96
C SER A 16 4.57 0.61 3.12
N GLN A 17 4.74 0.10 4.33
CA GLN A 17 4.78 0.87 5.58
C GLN A 17 6.02 0.44 6.38
N GLN A 18 6.62 1.34 7.15
CA GLN A 18 7.70 1.01 8.07
C GLN A 18 7.62 1.81 9.38
N LEU A 19 8.30 1.29 10.39
CA LEU A 19 8.38 1.86 11.72
C LEU A 19 9.86 2.08 12.06
N ILE A 20 10.18 3.27 12.54
CA ILE A 20 11.54 3.65 12.94
C ILE A 20 11.57 4.06 14.41
N SER A 21 12.72 3.89 15.05
CA SER A 21 12.95 4.39 16.40
C SER A 21 12.83 5.91 16.46
N GLY A 22 12.46 6.45 17.62
CA GLY A 22 12.50 7.88 17.89
C GLY A 22 13.91 8.46 17.68
N THR A 23 13.98 9.72 17.25
CA THR A 23 15.24 10.46 17.12
C THR A 23 15.06 11.88 17.63
N VAL A 24 16.12 12.42 18.23
CA VAL A 24 16.16 13.83 18.63
C VAL A 24 16.06 14.70 17.38
N GLY A 25 15.18 15.71 17.41
CA GLY A 25 15.04 16.69 16.34
C GLY A 25 14.01 16.38 15.25
N LEU A 26 13.37 15.20 15.25
CA LEU A 26 12.13 15.01 14.48
C LEU A 26 10.98 15.73 15.21
N PRO A 27 10.13 16.50 14.51
CA PRO A 27 8.95 17.06 15.13
C PRO A 27 8.00 15.92 15.54
N GLY A 28 7.30 16.11 16.66
CA GLY A 28 6.25 15.19 17.10
C GLY A 28 4.98 15.29 16.24
N GLY A 29 3.99 14.48 16.59
CA GLY A 29 2.66 14.50 15.95
C GLY A 29 2.62 13.90 14.55
N ASN A 30 1.79 14.44 13.66
CA ASN A 30 1.57 13.94 12.30
C ASN A 30 2.03 15.00 11.28
N VAL A 31 2.94 14.61 10.39
CA VAL A 31 3.57 15.51 9.43
C VAL A 31 3.46 14.98 8.00
N ALA A 32 3.00 15.85 7.10
CA ALA A 32 2.93 15.63 5.67
C ALA A 32 3.55 16.83 4.95
N LEU A 33 4.66 16.62 4.26
CA LEU A 33 5.37 17.68 3.52
C LEU A 33 5.50 17.32 2.03
N PRO A 34 5.62 18.33 1.15
CA PRO A 34 5.99 18.11 -0.24
C PRO A 34 7.27 17.28 -0.37
N GLY A 35 7.41 16.52 -1.46
CA GLY A 35 8.59 15.68 -1.69
C GLY A 35 8.50 14.26 -1.10
N ASN A 36 7.29 13.78 -0.81
CA ASN A 36 7.02 12.42 -0.33
C ASN A 36 7.59 12.16 1.08
N LEU A 37 7.32 13.10 2.00
CA LEU A 37 7.76 13.07 3.39
C LEU A 37 6.54 12.96 4.31
N PHE A 38 6.29 11.75 4.79
CA PHE A 38 5.15 11.43 5.65
C PHE A 38 5.63 10.64 6.86
N PHE A 39 5.36 11.16 8.05
CA PHE A 39 5.66 10.44 9.28
C PHE A 39 4.71 10.86 10.40
N ARG A 40 4.50 9.94 11.34
CA ARG A 40 3.65 10.14 12.50
C ARG A 40 4.30 9.54 13.74
N GLU A 41 4.43 10.36 14.78
CA GLU A 41 4.82 9.93 16.11
C GLU A 41 3.78 8.97 16.70
N GLN A 42 4.26 7.90 17.33
CA GLN A 42 3.45 6.90 17.99
C GLN A 42 3.46 7.08 19.51
N ALA A 43 2.52 6.43 20.19
CA ALA A 43 2.38 6.54 21.65
C ALA A 43 3.59 6.00 22.43
N ASP A 44 4.40 5.14 21.81
CA ASP A 44 5.63 4.57 22.36
C ASP A 44 6.90 5.36 22.00
N GLY A 45 6.76 6.52 21.35
CA GLY A 45 7.88 7.37 20.91
C GLY A 45 8.58 6.89 19.63
N THR A 46 8.09 5.82 19.00
CA THR A 46 8.52 5.44 17.64
C THR A 46 7.82 6.30 16.58
N TYR A 47 8.26 6.22 15.33
CA TYR A 47 7.63 6.92 14.22
C TYR A 47 7.21 5.94 13.13
N ALA A 48 5.93 6.01 12.74
CA ALA A 48 5.43 5.36 11.53
C ALA A 48 5.72 6.25 10.33
N THR A 49 6.21 5.69 9.22
CA THR A 49 6.52 6.44 8.00
C THR A 49 6.28 5.58 6.76
N SER A 50 5.90 6.22 5.65
CA SER A 50 5.67 5.53 4.39
C SER A 50 5.97 6.40 3.18
N PRO A 51 6.35 5.79 2.04
CA PRO A 51 6.15 6.42 0.76
C PRO A 51 4.64 6.55 0.48
N ARG A 52 4.23 7.63 -0.19
CA ARG A 52 2.97 7.74 -0.90
C ARG A 52 3.16 7.11 -2.27
N ILE A 53 3.18 5.78 -2.33
CA ILE A 53 3.19 4.98 -3.57
C ILE A 53 2.20 3.83 -3.38
N GLU A 54 1.14 3.81 -4.17
CA GLU A 54 0.17 2.73 -4.23
C GLU A 54 0.51 1.76 -5.37
N VAL A 55 0.77 0.50 -5.04
CA VAL A 55 1.03 -0.55 -6.01
C VAL A 55 -0.28 -1.30 -6.30
N ILE A 56 -0.74 -1.24 -7.54
CA ILE A 56 -2.00 -1.84 -8.00
C ILE A 56 -1.65 -3.06 -8.86
N PRO A 57 -1.79 -4.30 -8.34
CA PRO A 57 -1.57 -5.47 -9.14
C PRO A 57 -2.69 -5.65 -10.16
N ILE A 58 -2.32 -6.01 -11.38
CA ILE A 58 -3.26 -6.40 -12.42
C ILE A 58 -3.83 -7.77 -12.06
N VAL A 59 -5.15 -7.86 -11.96
CA VAL A 59 -5.91 -9.07 -11.64
C VAL A 59 -6.98 -9.33 -12.71
N GLU A 60 -7.64 -10.49 -12.69
CA GLU A 60 -8.72 -10.83 -13.63
C GLU A 60 -9.78 -9.70 -13.71
N ASP A 61 -10.16 -9.15 -12.57
CA ASP A 61 -11.21 -8.13 -12.52
C ASP A 61 -10.73 -6.75 -13.05
N SER A 62 -9.41 -6.51 -13.13
CA SER A 62 -8.87 -5.31 -13.81
C SER A 62 -9.28 -5.26 -15.27
N PHE A 63 -9.46 -6.41 -15.93
CA PHE A 63 -9.93 -6.48 -17.32
C PHE A 63 -11.44 -6.24 -17.46
N LYS A 64 -12.22 -6.40 -16.38
CA LYS A 64 -13.67 -6.21 -16.39
C LYS A 64 -14.07 -4.78 -16.13
N TYR A 65 -13.46 -4.14 -15.14
CA TYR A 65 -13.85 -2.79 -14.72
C TYR A 65 -12.68 -1.87 -14.39
N GLY A 66 -11.43 -2.26 -14.71
CA GLY A 66 -10.27 -1.40 -14.48
C GLY A 66 -10.30 -0.09 -15.27
N TYR A 67 -10.99 -0.05 -16.40
CA TYR A 67 -11.19 1.20 -17.15
C TYR A 67 -11.92 2.28 -16.33
N LYS A 68 -12.76 1.88 -15.36
CA LYS A 68 -13.46 2.81 -14.46
C LYS A 68 -12.50 3.54 -13.51
N TYR A 69 -11.31 2.97 -13.28
CA TYR A 69 -10.27 3.51 -12.40
C TYR A 69 -9.24 4.37 -13.13
N LEU A 70 -9.24 4.43 -14.47
CA LEU A 70 -8.31 5.25 -15.26
C LEU A 70 -8.29 6.74 -14.89
N PRO A 71 -9.42 7.39 -14.54
CA PRO A 71 -9.39 8.79 -14.11
C PRO A 71 -8.52 9.03 -12.86
N LEU A 72 -8.34 8.03 -12.00
CA LEU A 72 -7.47 8.14 -10.81
C LEU A 72 -5.98 8.17 -11.20
N LEU A 73 -5.62 7.58 -12.33
CA LEU A 73 -4.24 7.60 -12.84
C LEU A 73 -3.89 8.92 -13.53
N ALA A 74 -4.89 9.70 -13.93
CA ALA A 74 -4.72 10.95 -14.65
C ALA A 74 -4.37 12.14 -13.74
N GLN A 75 -4.41 11.97 -12.42
CA GLN A 75 -4.09 13.06 -11.50
C GLN A 75 -2.58 13.33 -11.49
N PRO A 76 -2.13 14.61 -11.58
CA PRO A 76 -0.70 14.94 -11.61
C PRO A 76 0.10 14.46 -10.40
N ASP A 77 -0.57 14.28 -9.25
CA ASP A 77 0.00 13.78 -8.01
C ASP A 77 -0.37 12.31 -7.72
N ALA A 78 -0.93 11.60 -8.70
CA ALA A 78 -1.20 10.17 -8.59
C ALA A 78 0.11 9.41 -8.44
N ALA A 79 0.33 8.83 -7.26
CA ALA A 79 1.50 8.01 -6.98
C ALA A 79 1.19 6.53 -7.14
N VAL A 80 0.61 6.17 -8.29
CA VAL A 80 0.10 4.82 -8.56
C VAL A 80 1.02 4.06 -9.49
N HIS A 81 1.46 2.87 -9.08
CA HIS A 81 2.26 1.95 -9.88
C HIS A 81 1.44 0.71 -10.23
N LEU A 82 1.20 0.48 -11.52
CA LEU A 82 0.63 -0.79 -11.97
C LEU A 82 1.68 -1.90 -11.90
N SER A 83 1.32 -3.06 -11.37
CA SER A 83 2.24 -4.20 -11.21
C SER A 83 1.65 -5.47 -11.83
N ILE A 84 2.51 -6.27 -12.46
CA ILE A 84 2.18 -7.65 -12.85
C ILE A 84 2.99 -8.56 -11.94
N ASN A 85 2.29 -9.32 -11.11
CA ASN A 85 2.89 -10.23 -10.12
C ASN A 85 2.02 -11.48 -9.95
N GLU A 86 2.29 -12.28 -8.93
CA GLU A 86 1.57 -13.53 -8.64
C GLU A 86 0.06 -13.36 -8.48
N GLN A 87 -0.41 -12.16 -8.10
CA GLN A 87 -1.83 -11.89 -7.93
C GLN A 87 -2.63 -12.01 -9.22
N LEU A 88 -1.99 -11.79 -10.38
CA LEU A 88 -2.64 -12.02 -11.66
C LEU A 88 -3.07 -13.49 -11.76
N LEU A 89 -2.13 -14.42 -11.58
CA LEU A 89 -2.41 -15.86 -11.68
C LEU A 89 -3.29 -16.36 -10.53
N ASN A 90 -3.11 -15.82 -9.32
CA ASN A 90 -3.94 -16.19 -8.17
C ASN A 90 -5.41 -15.79 -8.39
N SER A 91 -5.65 -14.60 -8.94
CA SER A 91 -7.01 -14.10 -9.17
C SER A 91 -7.81 -14.99 -10.14
N PHE A 92 -7.17 -15.54 -11.17
CA PHE A 92 -7.81 -16.48 -12.09
C PHE A 92 -8.06 -17.86 -11.45
N LYS A 93 -7.28 -18.27 -10.45
CA LYS A 93 -7.41 -19.56 -9.77
C LYS A 93 -8.41 -19.53 -8.62
N GLN A 94 -8.70 -18.36 -8.07
CA GLN A 94 -9.57 -18.21 -6.90
C GLN A 94 -11.02 -18.57 -7.25
N LYS A 95 -11.63 -19.47 -6.46
CA LYS A 95 -13.05 -19.83 -6.60
C LYS A 95 -13.93 -18.60 -6.33
N LYS A 96 -14.91 -18.37 -7.21
CA LYS A 96 -15.94 -17.30 -7.10
C LYS A 96 -17.31 -17.79 -6.69
N ASN A 97 -17.48 -19.10 -6.52
CA ASN A 97 -18.69 -19.69 -5.97
C ASN A 97 -18.27 -20.93 -5.18
N TRP A 98 -18.87 -21.13 -4.02
CA TRP A 98 -18.65 -22.28 -3.18
C TRP A 98 -19.89 -22.54 -2.31
N LYS A 99 -20.12 -23.81 -1.98
CA LYS A 99 -21.16 -24.20 -1.04
C LYS A 99 -20.76 -23.84 0.40
N LEU A 100 -21.74 -23.74 1.28
CA LEU A 100 -21.50 -23.38 2.69
C LEU A 100 -20.89 -24.53 3.51
N ASP A 101 -20.86 -25.74 2.96
CA ASP A 101 -20.31 -26.96 3.57
C ASP A 101 -18.98 -27.40 2.93
N GLU A 102 -18.39 -26.60 2.03
CA GLU A 102 -17.05 -26.82 1.49
C GLU A 102 -16.04 -25.76 1.94
N ILE A 103 -14.75 -26.03 1.75
CA ILE A 103 -13.68 -25.09 2.10
C ILE A 103 -13.76 -23.84 1.22
N SER A 104 -13.88 -22.68 1.85
CA SER A 104 -13.96 -21.39 1.16
C SER A 104 -12.58 -20.78 0.83
N PRO A 105 -12.52 -19.80 -0.08
CA PRO A 105 -11.30 -19.02 -0.29
C PRO A 105 -10.79 -18.28 0.96
N PHE A 106 -11.67 -17.98 1.91
CA PHE A 106 -11.31 -17.34 3.18
C PHE A 106 -10.49 -18.28 4.06
N GLU A 107 -10.78 -19.57 4.05
CA GLU A 107 -9.99 -20.57 4.79
C GLU A 107 -8.69 -20.90 4.10
N SER A 108 -8.68 -20.92 2.75
CA SER A 108 -7.50 -21.26 1.95
C SER A 108 -6.47 -20.12 1.90
N ASN A 109 -6.91 -18.87 2.01
CA ASN A 109 -6.07 -17.66 2.00
C ASN A 109 -6.23 -16.89 3.31
N ARG A 110 -6.22 -17.62 4.44
CA ARG A 110 -6.44 -17.07 5.78
C ARG A 110 -5.48 -15.93 6.11
N ASP A 111 -4.21 -16.10 5.75
CA ASP A 111 -3.13 -15.17 6.02
C ASP A 111 -2.57 -14.62 4.71
N MET A 112 -2.60 -13.30 4.55
CA MET A 112 -2.01 -12.66 3.37
C MET A 112 -0.49 -12.60 3.51
N VAL A 113 0.22 -12.90 2.42
CA VAL A 113 1.69 -13.02 2.38
C VAL A 113 2.37 -11.94 1.55
N ALA A 114 1.68 -10.83 1.28
CA ALA A 114 2.25 -9.75 0.48
C ALA A 114 3.47 -9.14 1.18
N CYS A 115 4.58 -9.05 0.45
CA CYS A 115 5.83 -8.50 0.96
C CYS A 115 5.91 -6.98 0.72
N PRO A 116 6.51 -6.22 1.65
CA PRO A 116 6.78 -4.81 1.43
C PRO A 116 7.85 -4.60 0.35
N ASP A 117 7.75 -3.49 -0.39
CA ASP A 117 8.81 -3.01 -1.27
C ASP A 117 9.89 -2.31 -0.43
N ILE A 118 10.92 -3.07 -0.08
CA ILE A 118 12.05 -2.60 0.74
C ILE A 118 12.78 -1.44 0.05
N LYS A 119 12.89 -1.43 -1.29
CA LYS A 119 13.64 -0.39 -2.00
C LYS A 119 12.95 0.96 -1.89
N ASP A 120 11.63 0.99 -1.99
CA ASP A 120 10.86 2.22 -1.84
C ASP A 120 10.78 2.69 -0.39
N LEU A 121 10.72 1.76 0.58
CA LEU A 121 10.85 2.09 2.00
C LEU A 121 12.20 2.74 2.31
N ASP A 122 13.31 2.13 1.87
CA ASP A 122 14.66 2.66 2.09
C ASP A 122 14.86 4.02 1.44
N ARG A 123 14.34 4.20 0.21
CA ARG A 123 14.41 5.48 -0.50
C ARG A 123 13.60 6.56 0.20
N SER A 124 12.40 6.25 0.68
CA SER A 124 11.57 7.17 1.46
C SER A 124 12.28 7.56 2.76
N LEU A 125 12.85 6.59 3.48
CA LEU A 125 13.59 6.84 4.71
C LEU A 125 14.85 7.68 4.50
N ALA A 126 15.58 7.46 3.40
CA ALA A 126 16.75 8.26 3.06
C ALA A 126 16.39 9.74 2.83
N ARG A 127 15.25 10.01 2.17
CA ARG A 127 14.74 11.38 1.98
C ARG A 127 14.36 12.02 3.31
N LEU A 128 13.63 11.29 4.17
CA LEU A 128 13.28 11.76 5.51
C LEU A 128 14.53 12.15 6.30
N ARG A 129 15.56 11.30 6.29
CA ARG A 129 16.84 11.59 6.94
C ARG A 129 17.49 12.84 6.37
N GLN A 130 17.56 13.00 5.05
CA GLN A 130 18.18 14.17 4.43
C GLN A 130 17.47 15.48 4.81
N SER A 131 16.14 15.47 4.88
CA SER A 131 15.35 16.66 5.20
C SER A 131 15.46 17.10 6.66
N PHE A 132 15.59 16.16 7.61
CA PHE A 132 15.61 16.47 9.04
C PHE A 132 17.00 16.45 9.69
N LEU A 133 18.01 15.83 9.06
CA LEU A 133 19.42 15.95 9.53
C LEU A 133 19.97 17.38 9.36
N LEU A 134 19.45 18.13 8.38
CA LEU A 134 19.82 19.54 8.15
C LEU A 134 19.27 20.50 9.23
N LEU A 135 18.27 20.09 10.01
CA LEU A 135 17.68 20.91 11.07
C LEU A 135 18.53 20.92 12.35
N THR A 136 19.47 19.99 12.52
CA THR A 136 20.34 19.91 13.71
C THR A 136 21.55 20.86 13.64
N ILE A 137 21.89 21.40 12.46
CA ILE A 137 23.11 22.23 12.25
C ILE A 137 22.82 23.74 12.35
N ARG A 138 21.56 24.15 12.50
CA ARG A 138 21.19 25.56 12.69
C ARG A 138 20.52 25.80 14.04
N GLN A 139 21.31 25.79 15.10
CA GLN A 139 21.05 26.53 16.34
C GLN A 139 22.31 27.26 16.77
#